data_AF-A0A7X5FSZ4-F1
#
_entry.id   AF-A0A7X5FSZ4-F1
#
_cell.length_a   1.000
_cell.length_b   1.000
_cell.length_c   1.000
_cell.angle_alpha   90.00
_cell.angle_beta   90.00
_cell.angle_gamma   90.00
#
_symmetry.space_group_name_H-M   'P 1'
#
loop_
_entity.id
_entity.type
_entity.pdbx_description
1 polymer ?
#
loop_
_entity_poly.entity_id
_entity_poly.type
_entity_poly.pdbx_seq_one_letter_code
_entity_poly.pdbx_strand_id
1 'polypeptide(L)'
;MPKVSTPLFAKLLEYTKDVFEHTDGSHDWEHTQRVLTLARHIAKLEGADIEIVEIATILHDIGRSAQDKSKGKVCHAELGANMAEKILQSFEVPDDKIQKIIHCIGTHRFRGNNFPETLEAKVLFDADKL
;
A
#
# COMPACT_ATOMS: atom_id res chain seq x y z
N MET A 1 -23.26 4.77 -1.95
CA MET A 1 -22.34 5.83 -2.43
C MET A 1 -21.00 5.60 -1.74
N PRO A 2 -19.86 5.56 -2.45
CA PRO A 2 -18.58 5.50 -1.76
C PRO A 2 -18.46 6.79 -0.95
N LYS A 3 -18.27 6.66 0.37
CA LYS A 3 -17.98 7.81 1.23
C LYS A 3 -16.75 8.49 0.62
N VAL A 4 -16.84 9.80 0.42
CA VAL A 4 -15.73 10.65 -0.03
C VAL A 4 -14.51 10.26 0.78
N SER A 5 -13.47 9.77 0.10
CA SER A 5 -12.22 9.39 0.75
C SER A 5 -11.72 10.57 1.59
N THR A 6 -11.12 10.30 2.75
CA THR A 6 -10.75 11.35 3.71
C THR A 6 -9.80 12.38 3.07
N PRO A 7 -9.77 13.63 3.56
CA PRO A 7 -8.83 14.64 3.06
C PRO A 7 -7.37 14.17 3.10
N LEU A 8 -7.03 13.30 4.06
CA LEU A 8 -5.73 12.63 4.14
C LEU A 8 -5.50 11.70 2.95
N PHE A 9 -6.45 10.80 2.66
CA PHE A 9 -6.34 9.89 1.53
C PHE A 9 -6.16 10.63 0.21
N ALA A 10 -6.91 11.72 -0.02
CA ALA A 10 -6.80 12.50 -1.25
C ALA A 10 -5.38 13.07 -1.45
N LYS A 11 -4.77 13.60 -0.39
CA LYS A 11 -3.39 14.12 -0.44
C LYS A 11 -2.36 13.02 -0.66
N LEU A 12 -2.50 11.88 0.04
CA LEU A 12 -1.62 10.73 -0.15
C LEU A 12 -1.74 10.14 -1.56
N LEU A 13 -2.96 10.11 -2.11
CA LEU A 13 -3.22 9.65 -3.47
C LEU A 13 -2.51 10.52 -4.51
N GLU A 14 -2.59 11.85 -4.36
CA GLU A 14 -1.89 12.79 -5.23
C GLU A 14 -0.37 12.64 -5.13
N TYR A 15 0.16 12.60 -3.91
CA TYR A 15 1.58 12.35 -3.66
C TYR A 15 2.06 11.04 -4.29
N THR A 16 1.28 9.97 -4.14
CA THR A 16 1.67 8.65 -4.64
C THR A 16 1.66 8.61 -6.17
N LYS A 17 0.68 9.26 -6.81
CA LYS A 17 0.68 9.42 -8.27
C LYS A 17 1.93 10.11 -8.77
N ASP A 18 2.32 11.21 -8.13
CA ASP A 18 3.53 11.96 -8.48
C ASP A 18 4.79 11.08 -8.36
N VAL A 19 4.89 10.26 -7.30
CA VAL A 19 5.99 9.29 -7.15
C VAL A 19 6.04 8.28 -8.31
N PHE A 20 4.89 7.74 -8.73
CA PHE A 20 4.82 6.77 -9.82
C PHE A 20 5.09 7.41 -11.19
N GLU A 21 4.69 8.66 -11.43
CA GLU A 21 5.00 9.39 -12.67
C GLU A 21 6.50 9.65 -12.86
N HIS A 22 7.24 9.76 -11.76
CA HIS A 22 8.68 10.06 -11.75
C HIS A 22 9.58 8.83 -11.56
N THR A 23 9.02 7.61 -11.58
CA THR A 23 9.80 6.37 -11.43
C THR A 23 9.76 5.49 -12.66
N ASP A 24 10.94 5.21 -13.23
CA ASP A 24 11.09 4.19 -14.28
C ASP A 24 10.78 2.80 -13.71
N GLY A 25 9.78 2.11 -14.27
CA GLY A 25 9.40 0.75 -13.89
C GLY A 25 8.17 0.26 -14.65
N SER A 26 8.02 -1.06 -14.77
CA SER A 26 6.90 -1.74 -15.46
C SER A 26 5.69 -1.98 -14.54
N HIS A 27 5.58 -1.22 -13.45
CA HIS A 27 4.56 -1.38 -12.42
C HIS A 27 3.91 -0.02 -12.21
N ASP A 28 2.94 0.21 -13.08
CA ASP A 28 2.40 1.52 -13.35
C ASP A 28 1.23 1.76 -12.42
N TRP A 29 0.95 3.03 -12.13
CA TRP A 29 -0.20 3.50 -11.35
C TRP A 29 -1.52 2.73 -11.62
N GLU A 30 -1.72 2.25 -12.84
CA GLU A 30 -2.84 1.38 -13.24
C GLU A 30 -2.97 0.09 -12.42
N HIS A 31 -1.85 -0.57 -12.07
CA HIS A 31 -1.84 -1.74 -11.17
C HIS A 31 -2.45 -1.37 -9.82
N THR A 32 -1.88 -0.35 -9.18
CA THR A 32 -2.37 0.19 -7.91
C THR A 32 -3.85 0.56 -7.97
N GLN A 33 -4.34 1.11 -9.08
CA GLN A 33 -5.77 1.43 -9.26
C GLN A 33 -6.67 0.19 -9.30
N ARG A 34 -6.24 -0.89 -9.96
CA ARG A 34 -6.98 -2.16 -9.99
C ARG A 34 -7.01 -2.80 -8.60
N VAL A 35 -5.86 -2.89 -7.94
CA VAL A 35 -5.75 -3.41 -6.57
C VAL A 35 -6.62 -2.59 -5.61
N LEU A 36 -6.59 -1.25 -5.70
CA LEU A 36 -7.42 -0.38 -4.85
C LEU A 36 -8.91 -0.62 -5.04
N THR A 37 -9.36 -0.84 -6.27
CA THR A 37 -10.77 -1.15 -6.55
C THR A 37 -11.19 -2.45 -5.88
N LEU A 38 -10.35 -3.48 -5.98
CA LEU A 38 -10.61 -4.79 -5.41
C LEU A 38 -10.50 -4.79 -3.88
N ALA A 39 -9.46 -4.17 -3.33
CA ALA A 39 -9.23 -4.03 -1.90
C ALA A 39 -10.39 -3.33 -1.20
N ARG A 40 -10.95 -2.27 -1.79
CA ARG A 40 -12.16 -1.60 -1.30
C ARG A 40 -13.37 -2.54 -1.24
N HIS A 41 -13.52 -3.38 -2.27
CA HIS A 41 -14.62 -4.33 -2.34
C HIS A 41 -14.50 -5.39 -1.23
N ILE A 42 -13.32 -6.01 -1.11
CA ILE A 42 -13.05 -7.04 -0.11
C ILE A 42 -13.13 -6.46 1.30
N ALA A 43 -12.51 -5.29 1.56
CA ALA A 43 -12.55 -4.62 2.87
C ALA A 43 -13.99 -4.41 3.36
N LYS A 44 -14.90 -4.01 2.47
CA LYS A 44 -16.30 -3.79 2.81
C LYS A 44 -17.02 -5.09 3.15
N LEU A 45 -16.72 -6.19 2.46
CA LEU A 45 -17.34 -7.49 2.70
C LEU A 45 -16.83 -8.12 4.01
N GLU A 46 -15.54 -8.01 4.25
CA GLU A 46 -14.86 -8.59 5.42
C GLU A 46 -15.01 -7.72 6.68
N GLY A 47 -15.40 -6.45 6.54
CA GLY A 47 -15.50 -5.51 7.65
C GLY A 47 -14.15 -4.96 8.13
N ALA A 48 -13.15 -4.92 7.25
CA ALA A 48 -11.84 -4.33 7.52
C ALA A 48 -11.90 -2.79 7.61
N ASP A 49 -10.91 -2.19 8.29
CA ASP A 49 -10.76 -0.73 8.27
C ASP A 49 -10.40 -0.26 6.85
N ILE A 50 -11.39 0.32 6.18
CA ILE A 50 -11.26 0.75 4.78
C ILE A 50 -10.18 1.83 4.61
N GLU A 51 -9.97 2.72 5.59
CA GLU A 51 -8.98 3.78 5.45
C GLU A 51 -7.56 3.21 5.50
N ILE A 52 -7.31 2.26 6.40
CA ILE A 52 -6.02 1.55 6.48
C ILE A 52 -5.76 0.78 5.19
N VAL A 53 -6.75 0.03 4.70
CA VAL A 53 -6.63 -0.75 3.46
C VAL A 53 -6.36 0.17 2.28
N GLU A 54 -7.12 1.27 2.12
CA GLU A 54 -6.95 2.21 1.02
C GLU A 54 -5.54 2.83 1.01
N ILE A 55 -5.08 3.33 2.16
CA ILE A 55 -3.75 3.95 2.28
C ILE A 55 -2.64 2.92 2.04
N ALA A 56 -2.73 1.74 2.65
CA ALA A 56 -1.76 0.68 2.41
C ALA A 56 -1.71 0.26 0.94
N THR A 57 -2.86 0.19 0.28
CA THR A 57 -2.95 -0.20 -1.13
C THR A 57 -2.28 0.81 -2.05
N ILE A 58 -2.50 2.11 -1.86
CA ILE A 58 -1.87 3.10 -2.75
C ILE A 58 -0.34 3.14 -2.58
N LEU A 59 0.16 2.78 -1.40
CA LEU A 59 1.59 2.79 -1.07
C LEU A 59 2.31 1.43 -1.25
N HIS A 60 1.60 0.32 -1.47
CA HIS A 60 2.21 -1.02 -1.33
C HIS A 60 3.43 -1.28 -2.23
N ASP A 61 3.44 -0.69 -3.42
CA ASP A 61 4.44 -0.91 -4.45
C ASP A 61 5.45 0.25 -4.62
N ILE A 62 5.48 1.24 -3.71
CA ILE A 62 6.42 2.38 -3.83
C ILE A 62 7.90 1.97 -3.79
N GLY A 63 8.22 0.80 -3.24
CA GLY A 63 9.57 0.22 -3.23
C GLY A 63 9.96 -0.50 -4.52
N ARG A 64 9.05 -0.63 -5.49
CA ARG A 64 9.20 -1.51 -6.67
C ARG A 64 10.36 -1.08 -7.59
N SER A 65 10.46 0.21 -7.89
CA SER A 65 11.55 0.75 -8.73
C SER A 65 12.93 0.46 -8.14
N ALA A 66 13.08 0.53 -6.81
CA ALA A 66 14.33 0.21 -6.13
C ALA A 66 14.65 -1.30 -6.16
N GLN A 67 13.64 -2.17 -6.03
CA GLN A 67 13.81 -3.61 -6.24
C GLN A 67 14.32 -3.90 -7.67
N ASP A 68 13.72 -3.26 -8.67
CA ASP A 68 14.06 -3.50 -10.08
C ASP A 68 15.49 -3.00 -10.40
N LYS A 69 15.84 -1.78 -9.95
CA LYS A 69 17.21 -1.21 -10.07
C LYS A 69 18.26 -2.05 -9.37
N SER A 70 17.92 -2.64 -8.22
CA SER A 70 18.83 -3.51 -7.45
C SER A 70 18.89 -4.94 -7.97
N LYS A 71 18.16 -5.28 -9.04
CA LYS A 71 18.01 -6.64 -9.58
C LYS A 71 17.56 -7.65 -8.52
N GLY A 72 16.61 -7.24 -7.67
CA GLY A 72 16.02 -8.09 -6.63
C GLY A 72 16.84 -8.24 -5.35
N LYS A 73 17.96 -7.52 -5.19
CA LYS A 73 18.72 -7.51 -3.93
C LYS A 73 17.97 -6.83 -2.80
N VAL A 74 17.08 -5.90 -3.13
CA VAL A 74 16.20 -5.21 -2.18
C VAL A 74 14.77 -5.72 -2.36
N CYS A 75 14.09 -6.01 -1.25
CA CYS A 75 12.68 -6.37 -1.26
C CYS A 75 11.80 -5.11 -1.30
N HIS A 76 10.93 -4.97 -2.31
CA HIS A 76 10.03 -3.82 -2.41
C HIS A 76 9.04 -3.70 -1.25
N ALA A 77 8.54 -4.81 -0.69
CA ALA A 77 7.60 -4.75 0.46
C ALA A 77 8.28 -4.21 1.72
N GLU A 78 9.49 -4.69 2.05
CA GLU A 78 10.25 -4.23 3.22
C GLU A 78 10.71 -2.78 3.04
N LEU A 79 11.31 -2.45 1.88
CA LEU A 79 11.69 -1.07 1.59
C LEU A 79 10.46 -0.15 1.51
N GLY A 80 9.39 -0.62 0.89
CA GLY A 80 8.12 0.10 0.73
C GLY A 80 7.47 0.40 2.07
N ALA A 81 7.49 -0.54 3.02
CA ALA A 81 7.03 -0.31 4.39
C ALA A 81 7.84 0.81 5.08
N ASN A 82 9.18 0.77 4.96
CA ASN A 82 10.06 1.80 5.51
C ASN A 82 9.87 3.18 4.83
N MET A 83 9.59 3.20 3.52
CA MET A 83 9.27 4.43 2.78
C MET A 83 7.90 4.98 3.22
N ALA A 84 6.90 4.11 3.33
CA ALA A 84 5.55 4.46 3.74
C ALA A 84 5.53 5.04 5.15
N GLU A 85 6.30 4.49 6.09
CA GLU A 85 6.44 5.05 7.45
C GLU A 85 6.84 6.53 7.39
N LYS A 86 7.90 6.86 6.66
CA LYS A 86 8.41 8.23 6.53
C LYS A 86 7.41 9.17 5.85
N ILE A 87 6.73 8.67 4.80
CA ILE A 87 5.69 9.43 4.11
C ILE A 87 4.57 9.73 5.10
N LEU A 88 4.01 8.73 5.78
CA LEU A 88 2.89 8.91 6.69
C LEU A 88 3.23 9.82 7.89
N GLN A 89 4.45 9.73 8.42
CA GLN A 89 4.94 10.67 9.44
C GLN A 89 4.94 12.12 8.93
N SER A 90 5.36 12.36 7.68
CA SER A 90 5.33 13.70 7.07
C SER A 90 3.91 14.25 6.84
N PHE A 91 2.91 13.37 6.79
CA PHE A 91 1.49 13.72 6.72
C PHE A 91 0.81 13.75 8.10
N GLU A 92 1.60 13.70 9.19
CA GLU A 92 1.12 13.75 10.58
C GLU A 92 0.10 12.65 10.91
N VAL A 93 0.24 11.48 10.29
CA VAL A 93 -0.60 10.31 10.57
C VAL A 93 -0.24 9.75 11.95
N PRO A 94 -1.23 9.40 12.81
CA PRO A 94 -0.96 8.80 14.11
C PRO A 94 -0.16 7.50 14.04
N ASP A 95 0.80 7.31 14.95
CA ASP A 95 1.71 6.17 14.96
C ASP A 95 0.98 4.81 14.98
N ASP A 96 -0.11 4.69 15.72
CA ASP A 96 -0.91 3.46 15.79
C ASP A 96 -1.51 3.07 14.43
N LYS A 97 -1.87 4.07 13.61
CA LYS A 97 -2.35 3.88 12.24
C LYS A 97 -1.19 3.57 11.30
N ILE A 98 -0.05 4.25 11.45
CA ILE A 98 1.16 3.98 10.67
C ILE A 98 1.57 2.51 10.82
N GLN A 99 1.65 2.00 12.05
CA GLN A 99 2.06 0.61 12.30
C GLN A 99 1.15 -0.41 11.59
N LYS A 100 -0.17 -0.16 11.56
CA LYS A 100 -1.12 -1.02 10.84
C LYS A 100 -0.90 -0.95 9.33
N ILE A 101 -0.69 0.24 8.77
CA ILE A 101 -0.45 0.44 7.33
C ILE A 101 0.86 -0.23 6.89
N ILE A 102 1.96 -0.01 7.60
CA ILE A 102 3.26 -0.58 7.22
C ILE A 102 3.28 -2.09 7.39
N HIS A 103 2.50 -2.66 8.31
CA HIS A 103 2.32 -4.11 8.41
C HIS A 103 1.65 -4.68 7.16
N CYS A 104 0.57 -4.05 6.68
CA CYS A 104 -0.07 -4.43 5.42
C CYS A 104 0.94 -4.42 4.27
N ILE A 105 1.72 -3.33 4.14
CA ILE A 105 2.73 -3.19 3.09
C ILE A 105 3.88 -4.20 3.26
N GLY A 106 4.36 -4.45 4.47
CA GLY A 106 5.47 -5.38 4.70
C GLY A 106 5.13 -6.84 4.43
N THR A 107 3.84 -7.19 4.46
CA THR A 107 3.34 -8.58 4.40
C THR A 107 2.57 -8.94 3.13
N HIS A 108 2.36 -8.02 2.19
CA HIS A 108 1.54 -8.25 0.98
C HIS A 108 2.17 -9.19 -0.08
N ARG A 109 3.35 -9.78 0.18
CA ARG A 109 4.09 -10.61 -0.78
C ARG A 109 4.10 -12.09 -0.39
N PHE A 110 4.01 -12.96 -1.40
CA PHE A 110 4.11 -14.42 -1.21
C PHE A 110 5.48 -14.90 -0.69
N ARG A 111 6.56 -14.17 -0.99
CA ARG A 111 7.93 -14.62 -0.72
C ARG A 111 8.38 -14.18 0.67
N GLY A 112 8.87 -15.11 1.48
CA GLY A 112 9.41 -14.85 2.82
C GLY A 112 8.58 -15.49 3.92
N ASN A 113 8.92 -15.19 5.18
CA ASN A 113 8.21 -15.69 6.37
C ASN A 113 7.28 -14.64 7.00
N ASN A 114 7.05 -13.52 6.32
CA ASN A 114 6.20 -12.43 6.80
C ASN A 114 4.80 -12.58 6.20
N PHE A 115 3.85 -13.01 7.02
CA PHE A 115 2.49 -13.31 6.60
C PHE A 115 1.53 -12.19 7.03
N PRO A 116 0.46 -11.94 6.27
CA PRO A 116 -0.56 -10.97 6.66
C PRO A 116 -1.34 -11.48 7.88
N GLU A 117 -1.11 -10.86 9.04
CA GLU A 117 -1.74 -11.27 10.31
C GLU A 117 -3.09 -10.59 10.57
N THR A 118 -3.20 -9.30 10.20
CA THR A 118 -4.40 -8.49 10.42
C THR A 118 -5.40 -8.67 9.29
N LEU A 119 -6.65 -8.28 9.54
CA LEU A 119 -7.69 -8.34 8.52
C LEU A 119 -7.35 -7.44 7.33
N GLU A 120 -6.88 -6.22 7.60
CA GLU A 120 -6.47 -5.25 6.59
C GLU A 120 -5.30 -5.76 5.74
N ALA A 121 -4.33 -6.45 6.36
CA ALA A 121 -3.19 -7.01 5.65
C ALA A 121 -3.62 -8.16 4.72
N LYS A 122 -4.56 -9.01 5.18
CA LYS A 122 -5.13 -10.10 4.36
C LYS A 122 -5.92 -9.55 3.18
N VAL A 123 -6.70 -8.49 3.40
CA VAL A 123 -7.44 -7.81 2.33
C VAL A 123 -6.50 -7.28 1.26
N LEU A 124 -5.43 -6.55 1.65
CA LEU A 124 -4.45 -6.05 0.69
C LEU A 124 -3.75 -7.20 -0.04
N PHE A 125 -3.35 -8.23 0.70
CA PHE A 125 -2.73 -9.42 0.13
C PHE A 125 -3.63 -10.05 -0.94
N ASP A 126 -4.88 -10.35 -0.62
CA ASP A 126 -5.80 -10.99 -1.56
C ASP A 126 -6.07 -10.09 -2.78
N ALA A 127 -6.26 -8.79 -2.57
CA ALA A 127 -6.51 -7.84 -3.65
C ALA A 127 -5.34 -7.71 -4.64
N ASP A 128 -4.09 -7.85 -4.17
CA ASP A 128 -2.90 -7.75 -5.01
C ASP A 128 -2.60 -9.05 -5.78
N LYS A 129 -3.16 -10.19 -5.36
CA LYS A 129 -2.87 -11.52 -5.95
C LYS A 129 -3.96 -12.06 -6.88
N LEU A 130 -5.11 -11.39 -6.96
CA LEU A 130 -6.23 -11.71 -7.85
C LEU A 130 -6.07 -11.08 -9.23
#